data_AF-A0A2N5FHS7-F1
#
_entry.id   AF-A0A2N5FHS7-F1
#
_cell.length_a   1.000
_cell.length_b   1.000
_cell.length_c   1.000
_cell.angle_alpha   90.00
_cell.angle_beta   90.00
_cell.angle_gamma   90.00
#
_symmetry.space_group_name_H-M   'P 1'
#
loop_
_entity.id
_entity.type
_entity.pdbx_description
1 polymer ?
#
loop_
_entity_poly.entity_id
_entity_poly.type
_entity_poly.pdbx_seq_one_letter_code
_entity_poly.pdbx_strand_id
1 'polypeptide(L)'
;MKQGINHEINDFEKVSKQMWIEEAEKALKGKSFHSLSKKTYEGITLQPLYTMPDIQSARVKAVEASQLKNEWSVSQKLQLSETPAQLNEEILSAIKRGQDMIYLENMFYVNSYDDVCTVFEGVDFNQISFHISLKGNVGFFPLFIAYTKNVECKGTFAFDPFGEWIEKGTVHLSKKIEILAEMIEVIEQENLSDVRLVLFSGEIYHNAGASATEELAYTFANAIELLNEMNNRGFSAERLAGRVGFSFSIGSNFFMEIAKFRAAKKIWATILNAFGANHDAHAISLHGTTSSFNKTKNDLHVNMLRTTTESFSAVIGGVDSLTIAPFDEVLGEVSKMGDRIARNTHYILKEESLLSKVSDPAGGSWYIEELTEELAALAWKNIQSIEAIGGFAQAVKQNYIQNKLRDLLEQRMEDVSKRKVHLIGTNYYANIQEQARHIKKSADRKTFTAASVHHELTSLKEWINEAKYLTISEINAMVNEHSDFEITPLMPTRLAVQYEGLRAAADEYKNKFGHYPKVQVVVLGKLLEYKPRLDFLTGMLSAGGMEASILTPDQLKTASPQKPIIVCGKDAAYESFDFGQISEGSIAYLIGRYEKDVLEKRHIEECIHHGMDVYACLKKMQLQLGVASNDSN
;
A
#
# COMPACT_ATOMS: atom_id res chain seq x y z
N MET A 1 39.42 15.81 35.10
CA MET A 1 38.70 14.97 36.08
C MET A 1 37.22 15.37 36.05
N LYS A 2 36.40 14.68 35.26
CA LYS A 2 34.95 14.73 35.46
C LYS A 2 34.65 13.71 36.55
N GLN A 3 34.22 14.17 37.72
CA GLN A 3 33.72 13.29 38.79
C GLN A 3 32.54 12.50 38.20
N GLY A 4 32.75 11.19 38.01
CA GLY A 4 31.68 10.26 37.70
C GLY A 4 30.81 10.14 38.94
N ILE A 5 29.68 10.86 38.94
CA ILE A 5 28.61 10.59 39.88
C ILE A 5 27.95 9.29 39.39
N ASN A 6 28.34 8.17 40.00
CA ASN A 6 27.58 6.92 39.97
C ASN A 6 26.27 7.14 40.74
N HIS A 7 25.29 7.80 40.14
CA HIS A 7 23.91 7.53 40.49
C HIS A 7 23.52 6.26 39.76
N GLU A 8 23.85 5.12 40.36
CA GLU A 8 23.19 3.87 40.00
C GLU A 8 21.68 4.04 40.21
N ILE A 9 20.93 3.42 39.31
CA ILE A 9 19.47 3.34 39.20
C ILE A 9 18.80 2.62 40.41
N ASN A 10 19.41 2.62 41.59
CA ASN A 10 19.13 1.65 42.66
C ASN A 10 18.59 2.22 44.00
N ASP A 11 17.90 3.37 44.00
CA ASP A 11 17.14 3.82 45.18
C ASP A 11 15.69 3.28 45.22
N PHE A 12 15.27 2.51 44.22
CA PHE A 12 13.94 1.89 44.14
C PHE A 12 14.02 0.37 44.16
N GLU A 13 13.04 -0.28 44.79
CA GLU A 13 12.89 -1.73 44.70
C GLU A 13 12.80 -2.17 43.24
N LYS A 14 13.48 -3.28 42.91
CA LYS A 14 13.41 -3.87 41.57
C LYS A 14 11.98 -4.32 41.29
N VAL A 15 11.30 -3.60 40.40
CA VAL A 15 9.94 -3.95 39.95
C VAL A 15 10.01 -5.12 38.98
N SER A 16 9.26 -6.18 39.26
CA SER A 16 9.13 -7.33 38.35
C SER A 16 8.02 -7.11 37.32
N LYS A 17 8.08 -7.83 36.20
CA LYS A 17 6.98 -7.86 35.20
C LYS A 17 5.64 -8.23 35.84
N GLN A 18 5.67 -9.16 36.80
CA GLN A 18 4.47 -9.62 37.51
C GLN A 18 3.83 -8.50 38.34
N MET A 19 4.63 -7.75 39.10
CA MET A 19 4.13 -6.61 39.87
C MET A 19 3.48 -5.55 38.97
N TRP A 20 4.07 -5.30 37.79
CA TRP A 20 3.49 -4.37 36.83
C TRP A 20 2.17 -4.89 36.23
N ILE A 21 2.07 -6.19 35.93
CA ILE A 21 0.81 -6.82 35.45
C ILE A 21 -0.29 -6.66 36.51
N GLU A 22 0.00 -6.90 37.78
CA GLU A 22 -0.98 -6.76 38.86
C GLU A 22 -1.51 -5.32 38.98
N GLU A 23 -0.63 -4.31 38.86
CA GLU A 23 -1.06 -2.91 38.84
C GLU A 23 -1.86 -2.54 37.58
N ALA A 24 -1.49 -3.08 36.41
CA ALA A 24 -2.26 -2.89 35.19
C ALA A 24 -3.68 -3.48 35.31
N GLU A 25 -3.82 -4.67 35.88
CA GLU A 25 -5.14 -5.31 36.10
C GLU A 25 -6.00 -4.54 37.11
N LYS A 26 -5.38 -3.96 38.16
CA LYS A 26 -6.07 -3.01 39.06
C LYS A 26 -6.58 -1.78 38.30
N ALA A 27 -5.75 -1.16 37.46
CA ALA A 27 -6.13 -0.01 36.65
C ALA A 27 -7.26 -0.34 35.63
N LEU A 28 -7.28 -1.57 35.13
CA LEU A 28 -8.31 -2.10 34.24
C LEU A 28 -9.60 -2.53 34.97
N LYS A 29 -9.75 -2.21 36.27
CA LYS A 29 -10.89 -2.59 37.11
C LYS A 29 -11.12 -4.11 37.14
N GLY A 30 -10.04 -4.89 37.20
CA GLY A 30 -10.05 -6.35 37.30
C GLY A 30 -10.18 -7.09 35.97
N LYS A 31 -10.13 -6.41 34.81
CA LYS A 31 -9.97 -7.10 33.53
C LYS A 31 -8.52 -7.58 33.37
N SER A 32 -8.35 -8.76 32.78
CA SER A 32 -7.03 -9.35 32.56
C SER A 32 -6.14 -8.44 31.70
N PHE A 33 -4.85 -8.41 32.02
CA PHE A 33 -3.82 -7.73 31.23
C PHE A 33 -3.86 -8.13 29.75
N HIS A 34 -4.08 -9.42 29.47
CA HIS A 34 -4.12 -9.94 28.10
C HIS A 34 -5.33 -9.43 27.29
N SER A 35 -6.34 -8.82 27.92
CA SER A 35 -7.47 -8.21 27.21
C SER A 35 -7.07 -6.98 26.37
N LEU A 36 -5.88 -6.42 26.62
CA LEU A 36 -5.29 -5.35 25.83
C LEU A 36 -4.48 -5.86 24.62
N SER A 37 -4.31 -7.18 24.50
CA SER A 37 -3.58 -7.76 23.37
C SER A 37 -4.34 -7.56 22.07
N LYS A 38 -3.59 -7.31 20.99
CA LYS A 38 -4.18 -7.08 19.66
C LYS A 38 -3.70 -8.14 18.69
N LYS A 39 -4.64 -8.88 18.10
CA LYS A 39 -4.35 -9.80 17.00
C LYS A 39 -4.23 -9.00 15.69
N THR A 40 -3.16 -9.24 14.95
CA THR A 40 -2.92 -8.60 13.65
C THR A 40 -3.38 -9.50 12.49
N TYR A 41 -3.38 -8.96 11.27
CA TYR A 41 -3.72 -9.72 10.06
C TYR A 41 -2.66 -10.78 9.74
N GLU A 42 -1.41 -10.53 10.12
CA GLU A 42 -0.27 -11.44 10.00
C GLU A 42 -0.44 -12.71 10.86
N GLY A 43 -1.40 -12.71 11.80
CA GLY A 43 -1.59 -13.78 12.78
C GLY A 43 -0.80 -13.60 14.08
N ILE A 44 -0.09 -12.48 14.23
CA ILE A 44 0.71 -12.14 15.41
C ILE A 44 -0.20 -11.56 16.50
N THR A 45 0.07 -11.91 17.77
CA THR A 45 -0.66 -11.34 18.92
C THR A 45 0.25 -10.36 19.66
N LEU A 46 0.04 -9.08 19.40
CA LEU A 46 0.80 -8.01 20.02
C LEU A 46 0.48 -7.94 21.51
N GLN A 47 1.52 -8.06 22.34
CA GLN A 47 1.40 -7.91 23.78
C GLN A 47 1.46 -6.41 24.15
N PRO A 48 0.77 -6.00 25.23
CA PRO A 48 0.84 -4.61 25.68
C PRO A 48 2.20 -4.21 26.26
N LEU A 49 3.02 -5.19 26.65
CA LEU A 49 4.36 -4.98 27.20
C LEU A 49 5.29 -6.11 26.75
N TYR A 50 6.43 -5.72 26.19
CA TYR A 50 7.56 -6.60 25.88
C TYR A 50 8.70 -6.32 26.86
N THR A 51 9.39 -7.35 27.29
CA THR A 51 10.51 -7.30 28.24
C THR A 51 11.66 -8.19 27.76
N MET A 52 12.86 -8.04 28.32
CA MET A 52 14.03 -8.83 27.91
C MET A 52 13.81 -10.37 27.93
N PRO A 53 13.10 -10.97 28.90
CA PRO A 53 12.80 -12.41 28.87
C PRO A 53 11.87 -12.86 27.74
N ASP A 54 11.13 -11.92 27.13
CA ASP A 54 10.19 -12.25 26.03
C ASP A 54 10.91 -12.40 24.69
N ILE A 55 12.18 -12.01 24.58
CA ILE A 55 12.96 -12.09 23.34
C ILE A 55 13.50 -13.49 23.20
N GLN A 56 12.99 -14.22 22.20
CA GLN A 56 13.45 -15.58 21.91
C GLN A 56 14.72 -15.61 21.07
N SER A 57 15.02 -14.52 20.36
CA SER A 57 16.17 -14.42 19.46
C SER A 57 17.47 -14.07 20.21
N ALA A 58 18.58 -14.66 19.76
CA ALA A 58 19.89 -14.09 20.06
C ALA A 58 19.90 -12.66 19.48
N ARG A 59 20.35 -11.66 20.26
CA ARG A 59 20.50 -10.28 19.77
C ARG A 59 21.17 -10.34 18.40
N VAL A 60 20.50 -9.79 17.39
CA VAL A 60 21.15 -9.52 16.11
C VAL A 60 22.42 -8.74 16.45
N LYS A 61 23.58 -9.27 16.06
CA LYS A 61 24.85 -8.54 16.29
C LYS A 61 24.65 -7.15 15.72
N ALA A 62 24.97 -6.13 16.51
CA ALA A 62 25.01 -4.77 16.02
C ALA A 62 25.78 -4.79 14.69
N VAL A 63 25.15 -4.26 13.64
CA VAL A 63 25.76 -4.12 12.32
C VAL A 63 27.17 -3.56 12.51
N GLU A 64 28.16 -4.15 11.83
CA GLU A 64 29.54 -3.71 11.93
C GLU A 64 29.66 -2.20 11.70
N ALA A 65 30.64 -1.57 12.35
CA ALA A 65 30.86 -0.12 12.37
C ALA A 65 31.10 0.54 11.00
N SER A 66 31.05 -0.19 9.89
CA SER A 66 31.14 0.32 8.52
C SER A 66 29.83 0.93 8.01
N GLN A 67 28.67 0.67 8.64
CA GLN A 67 27.37 1.24 8.29
C GLN A 67 26.90 2.30 9.31
N LEU A 68 27.71 3.31 9.61
CA LEU A 68 27.39 4.32 10.65
C LEU A 68 26.24 5.29 10.27
N LYS A 69 25.69 5.22 9.07
CA LYS A 69 24.66 6.14 8.58
C LYS A 69 23.48 5.41 7.96
N ASN A 70 22.28 5.94 8.20
CA ASN A 70 21.02 5.47 7.64
C ASN A 70 20.65 6.36 6.45
N GLU A 71 21.52 6.43 5.43
CA GLU A 71 21.26 7.22 4.23
C GLU A 71 20.41 6.39 3.23
N TRP A 72 19.46 7.04 2.56
CA TRP A 72 18.63 6.43 1.52
C TRP A 72 18.54 7.35 0.30
N SER A 73 18.42 6.78 -0.90
CA SER A 73 18.23 7.57 -2.12
C SER A 73 16.80 8.10 -2.23
N VAL A 74 16.66 9.40 -2.53
CA VAL A 74 15.37 9.98 -2.93
C VAL A 74 15.04 9.49 -4.34
N SER A 75 14.04 8.62 -4.46
CA SER A 75 13.62 8.00 -5.72
C SER A 75 12.17 8.36 -5.99
N GLN A 76 11.92 9.60 -6.39
CA GLN A 76 10.56 10.10 -6.62
C GLN A 76 10.13 9.84 -8.07
N LYS A 77 8.94 9.28 -8.24
CA LYS A 77 8.39 8.95 -9.55
C LYS A 77 8.16 10.22 -10.38
N LEU A 78 8.78 10.28 -11.55
CA LEU A 78 8.58 11.37 -12.52
C LEU A 78 7.33 11.05 -13.33
N GLN A 79 6.33 11.95 -13.28
CA GLN A 79 4.98 11.67 -13.77
C GLN A 79 4.19 12.91 -14.20
N LEU A 80 4.86 14.06 -14.36
CA LEU A 80 4.23 15.28 -14.85
C LEU A 80 4.37 15.47 -16.36
N SER A 81 5.22 14.68 -16.99
CA SER A 81 5.58 14.80 -18.40
C SER A 81 4.71 13.95 -19.34
N GLU A 82 4.47 14.48 -20.54
CA GLU A 82 3.72 13.82 -21.62
C GLU A 82 4.53 13.71 -22.92
N THR A 83 5.76 14.25 -22.95
CA THR A 83 6.68 14.20 -24.09
C THR A 83 8.12 13.94 -23.65
N PRO A 84 9.01 13.43 -24.54
CA PRO A 84 10.43 13.23 -24.24
C PRO A 84 11.13 14.49 -23.71
N ALA A 85 10.88 15.66 -24.33
CA ALA A 85 11.48 16.93 -23.92
C ALA A 85 10.96 17.40 -22.55
N GLN A 86 9.66 17.24 -22.27
CA GLN A 86 9.11 17.53 -20.94
C GLN A 86 9.74 16.63 -19.87
N LEU A 87 9.94 15.35 -20.19
CA LEU A 87 10.56 14.41 -19.26
C LEU A 87 12.01 14.78 -18.96
N ASN A 88 12.78 15.25 -19.96
CA ASN A 88 14.11 15.80 -19.73
C ASN A 88 14.08 17.00 -18.78
N GLU A 89 13.20 17.97 -19.01
CA GLU A 89 13.03 19.12 -18.11
C GLU A 89 12.67 18.70 -16.68
N GLU A 90 11.78 17.70 -16.55
CA GLU A 90 11.37 17.12 -15.27
C GLU A 90 12.55 16.44 -14.55
N ILE A 91 13.33 15.62 -15.26
CA ILE A 91 14.55 14.95 -14.73
C ILE A 91 15.55 15.98 -14.21
N LEU A 92 15.95 16.95 -15.04
CA LEU A 92 16.96 17.94 -14.67
C LEU A 92 16.48 18.83 -13.51
N SER A 93 15.20 19.19 -13.49
CA SER A 93 14.58 19.92 -12.38
C SER A 93 14.56 19.10 -11.09
N ALA A 94 14.26 17.80 -11.17
CA ALA A 94 14.23 16.91 -10.02
C ALA A 94 15.64 16.72 -9.41
N ILE A 95 16.65 16.46 -10.23
CA ILE A 95 18.06 16.34 -9.80
C ILE A 95 18.52 17.63 -9.12
N LYS A 96 18.22 18.80 -9.72
CA LYS A 96 18.56 20.10 -9.12
C LYS A 96 17.89 20.34 -7.76
N ARG A 97 16.78 19.66 -7.49
CA ARG A 97 16.04 19.69 -6.20
C ARG A 97 16.41 18.51 -5.29
N GLY A 98 17.55 17.87 -5.59
CA GLY A 98 18.24 16.82 -4.84
C GLY A 98 17.59 15.43 -4.91
N GLN A 99 16.87 15.14 -5.98
CA GLN A 99 16.55 13.75 -6.28
C GLN A 99 17.84 12.98 -6.59
N ASP A 100 18.06 11.84 -5.93
CA ASP A 100 19.29 11.03 -6.02
C ASP A 100 19.17 9.87 -7.03
N MET A 101 17.93 9.56 -7.43
CA MET A 101 17.61 8.45 -8.31
C MET A 101 16.50 8.84 -9.28
N ILE A 102 16.74 8.70 -10.59
CA ILE A 102 15.74 8.94 -11.63
C ILE A 102 14.76 7.77 -11.63
N TYR A 103 13.51 7.99 -11.23
CA TYR A 103 12.49 6.95 -11.25
C TYR A 103 11.50 7.16 -12.39
N LEU A 104 11.57 6.28 -13.40
CA LEU A 104 10.66 6.22 -14.54
C LEU A 104 9.82 4.94 -14.49
N GLU A 105 8.49 5.09 -14.57
CA GLU A 105 7.57 3.95 -14.68
C GLU A 105 6.73 4.01 -15.96
N ASN A 106 6.13 5.16 -16.24
CA ASN A 106 5.26 5.35 -17.40
C ASN A 106 5.97 6.18 -18.48
N MET A 107 6.47 5.52 -19.51
CA MET A 107 7.22 6.13 -20.61
C MET A 107 6.52 5.96 -21.96
N PHE A 108 5.18 5.93 -21.99
CA PHE A 108 4.39 5.63 -23.19
C PHE A 108 4.62 6.59 -24.37
N TYR A 109 5.19 7.77 -24.12
CA TYR A 109 5.52 8.80 -25.11
C TYR A 109 6.98 8.77 -25.58
N VAL A 110 7.78 7.80 -25.12
CA VAL A 110 9.17 7.55 -25.56
C VAL A 110 9.14 6.29 -26.42
N ASN A 111 9.53 6.37 -27.69
CA ASN A 111 9.41 5.23 -28.59
C ASN A 111 10.61 4.97 -29.50
N SER A 112 11.50 5.94 -29.70
CA SER A 112 12.65 5.85 -30.59
C SER A 112 13.97 6.13 -29.86
N TYR A 113 15.09 5.80 -30.49
CA TYR A 113 16.42 6.15 -29.99
C TYR A 113 16.61 7.66 -29.81
N ASP A 114 16.07 8.47 -30.72
CA ASP A 114 16.12 9.93 -30.62
C ASP A 114 15.30 10.46 -29.43
N ASP A 115 14.17 9.81 -29.11
CA ASP A 115 13.41 10.13 -27.89
C ASP A 115 14.24 9.83 -26.64
N VAL A 116 14.91 8.67 -26.58
CA VAL A 116 15.81 8.32 -25.47
C VAL A 116 16.95 9.33 -25.33
N CYS A 117 17.57 9.74 -26.44
CA CYS A 117 18.59 10.80 -26.46
C CYS A 117 18.04 12.12 -25.91
N THR A 118 16.82 12.50 -26.30
CA THR A 118 16.16 13.72 -25.82
C THR A 118 15.88 13.64 -24.32
N VAL A 119 15.35 12.51 -23.82
CA VAL A 119 15.02 12.32 -22.40
C VAL A 119 16.24 12.51 -21.51
N PHE A 120 17.40 11.97 -21.90
CA PHE A 120 18.60 11.96 -21.06
C PHE A 120 19.66 12.98 -21.45
N GLU A 121 19.35 13.92 -22.35
CA GLU A 121 20.27 15.01 -22.68
C GLU A 121 20.70 15.79 -21.43
N GLY A 122 22.01 15.86 -21.19
CA GLY A 122 22.58 16.56 -20.03
C GLY A 122 22.51 15.79 -18.70
N VAL A 123 22.12 14.51 -18.70
CA VAL A 123 22.13 13.65 -17.51
C VAL A 123 23.49 12.96 -17.35
N ASP A 124 24.11 13.09 -16.18
CA ASP A 124 25.38 12.41 -15.85
C ASP A 124 25.14 11.15 -15.00
N PHE A 125 25.11 10.00 -15.68
CA PHE A 125 24.88 8.68 -15.06
C PHE A 125 26.00 8.21 -14.13
N ASN A 126 27.16 8.88 -14.10
CA ASN A 126 28.19 8.60 -13.10
C ASN A 126 27.81 9.16 -11.71
N GLN A 127 26.94 10.18 -11.68
CA GLN A 127 26.51 10.86 -10.45
C GLN A 127 25.11 10.47 -10.01
N ILE A 128 24.22 10.15 -10.96
CA ILE A 128 22.83 9.84 -10.67
C ILE A 128 22.51 8.37 -10.97
N SER A 129 21.80 7.74 -10.04
CA SER A 129 21.30 6.39 -10.25
C SER A 129 19.94 6.40 -10.96
N PHE A 130 19.52 5.27 -11.53
CA PHE A 130 18.19 5.14 -12.13
C PHE A 130 17.39 3.97 -11.54
N HIS A 131 16.07 4.11 -11.57
CA HIS A 131 15.07 3.09 -11.32
C HIS A 131 14.09 3.15 -12.50
N ILE A 132 14.15 2.19 -13.41
CA ILE A 132 13.36 2.22 -14.64
C ILE A 132 12.50 0.95 -14.73
N SER A 133 11.19 1.11 -14.75
CA SER A 133 10.27 -0.01 -14.97
C SER A 133 10.29 -0.47 -16.43
N LEU A 134 10.53 -1.76 -16.63
CA LEU A 134 10.45 -2.41 -17.94
C LEU A 134 9.16 -3.23 -18.12
N LYS A 135 8.21 -3.09 -17.19
CA LYS A 135 6.95 -3.84 -17.20
C LYS A 135 6.13 -3.54 -18.45
N GLY A 136 6.00 -4.53 -19.33
CA GLY A 136 5.41 -4.37 -20.65
C GLY A 136 6.18 -3.44 -21.61
N ASN A 137 7.38 -2.98 -21.24
CA ASN A 137 8.17 -2.00 -21.98
C ASN A 137 9.64 -2.42 -22.15
N VAL A 138 9.85 -3.72 -22.40
CA VAL A 138 11.18 -4.35 -22.54
C VAL A 138 12.03 -3.69 -23.63
N GLY A 139 11.39 -3.19 -24.70
CA GLY A 139 12.07 -2.51 -25.82
C GLY A 139 12.84 -1.24 -25.44
N PHE A 140 12.56 -0.65 -24.27
CA PHE A 140 13.34 0.48 -23.77
C PHE A 140 14.80 0.10 -23.45
N PHE A 141 15.03 -1.11 -22.93
CA PHE A 141 16.36 -1.57 -22.51
C PHE A 141 17.41 -1.50 -23.63
N PRO A 142 17.22 -2.13 -24.82
CA PRO A 142 18.25 -2.12 -25.87
C PRO A 142 18.58 -0.71 -26.36
N LEU A 143 17.59 0.19 -26.45
CA LEU A 143 17.81 1.58 -26.85
C LEU A 143 18.59 2.36 -25.78
N PHE A 144 18.27 2.13 -24.50
CA PHE A 144 18.99 2.74 -23.39
C PHE A 144 20.45 2.25 -23.30
N ILE A 145 20.70 0.96 -23.49
CA ILE A 145 22.07 0.41 -23.53
C ILE A 145 22.84 0.97 -24.73
N ALA A 146 22.22 1.09 -25.89
CA ALA A 146 22.84 1.72 -27.05
C ALA A 146 23.22 3.19 -26.78
N TYR A 147 22.36 3.92 -26.07
CA TYR A 147 22.59 5.32 -25.67
C TYR A 147 23.72 5.46 -24.63
N THR A 148 23.76 4.56 -23.63
CA THR A 148 24.73 4.55 -22.54
C THR A 148 26.01 3.76 -22.86
N LYS A 149 26.28 3.48 -24.13
CA LYS A 149 27.44 2.69 -24.54
C LYS A 149 28.75 3.32 -24.06
N ASN A 150 29.57 2.54 -23.35
CA ASN A 150 30.80 2.99 -22.67
C ASN A 150 30.59 4.06 -21.57
N VAL A 151 29.38 4.21 -21.03
CA VAL A 151 29.09 5.09 -19.89
C VAL A 151 28.88 4.22 -18.65
N GLU A 152 29.62 4.48 -17.58
CA GLU A 152 29.35 3.82 -16.30
C GLU A 152 27.98 4.28 -15.78
N CYS A 153 27.16 3.32 -15.39
CA CYS A 153 25.82 3.60 -14.88
C CYS A 153 25.55 2.76 -13.63
N LYS A 154 24.76 3.31 -12.71
CA LYS A 154 24.25 2.61 -11.54
C LYS A 154 22.73 2.66 -11.54
N GLY A 155 22.06 1.56 -11.25
CA GLY A 155 20.61 1.60 -11.24
C GLY A 155 19.95 0.24 -11.25
N THR A 156 18.64 0.26 -11.40
CA THR A 156 17.80 -0.92 -11.47
C THR A 156 16.82 -0.79 -12.61
N PHE A 157 16.86 -1.74 -13.54
CA PHE A 157 15.72 -2.06 -14.37
C PHE A 157 14.78 -2.94 -13.56
N ALA A 158 13.50 -2.58 -13.46
CA ALA A 158 12.49 -3.38 -12.76
C ALA A 158 11.81 -4.34 -13.76
N PHE A 159 12.52 -5.40 -14.14
CA PHE A 159 12.02 -6.45 -15.03
C PHE A 159 11.74 -7.73 -14.25
N ASP A 160 10.48 -7.91 -13.82
CA ASP A 160 10.00 -9.09 -13.10
C ASP A 160 8.95 -9.84 -13.95
N PRO A 161 9.36 -10.88 -14.71
CA PRO A 161 8.44 -11.60 -15.60
C PRO A 161 7.26 -12.26 -14.89
N PHE A 162 7.49 -12.83 -13.70
CA PHE A 162 6.45 -13.51 -12.91
C PHE A 162 5.54 -12.51 -12.19
N GLY A 163 6.09 -11.38 -11.72
CA GLY A 163 5.30 -10.27 -11.20
C GLY A 163 4.39 -9.67 -12.26
N GLU A 164 4.91 -9.45 -13.47
CA GLU A 164 4.09 -9.01 -14.61
C GLU A 164 2.99 -10.03 -14.97
N TRP A 165 3.30 -11.32 -14.89
CA TRP A 165 2.32 -12.39 -15.14
C TRP A 165 1.18 -12.37 -14.14
N ILE A 166 1.45 -12.38 -12.83
CA ILE A 166 0.40 -12.43 -11.80
C ILE A 166 -0.44 -11.16 -11.76
N GLU A 167 0.12 -10.03 -12.20
CA GLU A 167 -0.61 -8.77 -12.28
C GLU A 167 -1.48 -8.66 -13.53
N LYS A 168 -0.98 -9.09 -14.71
CA LYS A 168 -1.72 -8.95 -15.98
C LYS A 168 -2.60 -10.14 -16.32
N GLY A 169 -2.31 -11.31 -15.78
CA GLY A 169 -2.99 -12.57 -16.10
C GLY A 169 -2.43 -13.30 -17.31
N THR A 170 -1.74 -12.60 -18.22
CA THR A 170 -1.18 -13.17 -19.46
C THR A 170 0.16 -12.52 -19.82
N VAL A 171 1.20 -13.33 -20.04
CA VAL A 171 2.51 -12.89 -20.58
C VAL A 171 3.20 -14.02 -21.35
N HIS A 172 4.15 -13.67 -22.22
CA HIS A 172 5.12 -14.61 -22.81
C HIS A 172 6.27 -14.87 -21.82
N LEU A 173 6.02 -15.69 -20.81
CA LEU A 173 6.93 -15.89 -19.69
C LEU A 173 8.26 -16.49 -20.14
N SER A 174 8.22 -17.55 -20.95
CA SER A 174 9.40 -18.24 -21.49
C SER A 174 10.34 -17.26 -22.22
N LYS A 175 9.80 -16.49 -23.18
CA LYS A 175 10.54 -15.48 -23.94
C LYS A 175 11.07 -14.35 -23.06
N LYS A 176 10.31 -13.88 -22.06
CA LYS A 176 10.79 -12.85 -21.11
C LYS A 176 11.97 -13.34 -20.28
N ILE A 177 11.98 -14.60 -19.86
CA ILE A 177 13.09 -15.19 -19.11
C ILE A 177 14.31 -15.41 -20.02
N GLU A 178 14.11 -15.77 -21.30
CA GLU A 178 15.20 -15.78 -22.30
C GLU A 178 15.83 -14.40 -22.45
N ILE A 179 15.01 -13.36 -22.59
CA ILE A 179 15.50 -11.98 -22.68
C ILE A 179 16.23 -11.56 -21.41
N LEU A 180 15.77 -11.96 -20.22
CA LEU A 180 16.49 -11.68 -18.97
C LEU A 180 17.90 -12.30 -18.98
N ALA A 181 18.04 -13.53 -19.46
CA ALA A 181 19.34 -14.18 -19.61
C ALA A 181 20.26 -13.38 -20.54
N GLU A 182 19.75 -12.94 -21.69
CA GLU A 182 20.48 -12.07 -22.62
C GLU A 182 20.84 -10.72 -21.99
N MET A 183 19.94 -10.10 -21.21
CA MET A 183 20.21 -8.85 -20.50
C MET A 183 21.37 -8.99 -19.52
N ILE A 184 21.43 -10.09 -18.75
CA ILE A 184 22.53 -10.35 -17.81
C ILE A 184 23.86 -10.42 -18.57
N GLU A 185 23.90 -11.16 -19.67
CA GLU A 185 25.11 -11.26 -20.50
C GLU A 185 25.56 -9.92 -21.08
N VAL A 186 24.61 -9.09 -21.55
CA VAL A 186 24.90 -7.75 -22.06
C VAL A 186 25.48 -6.86 -20.97
N ILE A 187 24.85 -6.81 -19.80
CA ILE A 187 25.32 -5.99 -18.66
C ILE A 187 26.73 -6.41 -18.21
N GLU A 188 27.05 -7.70 -18.25
CA GLU A 188 28.41 -8.19 -17.94
C GLU A 188 29.42 -7.87 -19.03
N GLN A 189 29.05 -8.00 -20.31
CA GLN A 189 29.91 -7.64 -21.45
C GLN A 189 30.26 -6.15 -21.46
N GLU A 190 29.29 -5.29 -21.11
CA GLU A 190 29.47 -3.83 -21.01
C GLU A 190 30.08 -3.39 -19.66
N ASN A 191 30.44 -4.33 -18.77
CA ASN A 191 31.04 -4.08 -17.45
C ASN A 191 30.18 -3.20 -16.51
N LEU A 192 28.86 -3.30 -16.62
CA LEU A 192 27.89 -2.55 -15.83
C LEU A 192 27.57 -3.29 -14.50
N SER A 193 28.57 -3.41 -13.63
CA SER A 193 28.47 -4.18 -12.38
C SER A 193 27.43 -3.65 -11.37
N ASP A 194 27.18 -2.34 -11.35
CA ASP A 194 26.23 -1.68 -10.44
C ASP A 194 24.78 -1.59 -10.99
N VAL A 195 24.51 -2.26 -12.12
CA VAL A 195 23.17 -2.34 -12.71
C VAL A 195 22.47 -3.64 -12.31
N ARG A 196 21.29 -3.48 -11.71
CA ARG A 196 20.32 -4.55 -11.42
C ARG A 196 19.29 -4.63 -12.55
N LEU A 197 18.80 -5.83 -12.81
CA LEU A 197 17.88 -6.14 -13.90
C LEU A 197 16.49 -6.53 -13.44
N VAL A 198 16.37 -7.05 -12.22
CA VAL A 198 15.09 -7.51 -11.67
C VAL A 198 14.79 -6.74 -10.39
N LEU A 199 13.55 -6.30 -10.24
CA LEU A 199 13.03 -5.76 -8.99
C LEU A 199 11.75 -6.51 -8.63
N PHE A 200 11.82 -7.39 -7.65
CA PHE A 200 10.64 -8.10 -7.17
C PHE A 200 9.78 -7.14 -6.36
N SER A 201 8.55 -6.90 -6.80
CA SER A 201 7.66 -5.92 -6.18
C SER A 201 6.59 -6.57 -5.31
N GLY A 202 6.66 -6.32 -4.01
CA GLY A 202 5.63 -6.66 -3.03
C GLY A 202 4.35 -5.82 -3.16
N GLU A 203 4.41 -4.70 -3.87
CA GLU A 203 3.27 -3.80 -4.06
C GLU A 203 2.07 -4.49 -4.73
N ILE A 204 2.34 -5.42 -5.65
CA ILE A 204 1.32 -6.22 -6.35
C ILE A 204 0.44 -6.96 -5.33
N TYR A 205 1.07 -7.59 -4.33
CA TYR A 205 0.37 -8.36 -3.30
C TYR A 205 -0.24 -7.45 -2.24
N HIS A 206 0.49 -6.41 -1.80
CA HIS A 206 0.02 -5.47 -0.78
C HIS A 206 -1.28 -4.78 -1.21
N ASN A 207 -1.30 -4.22 -2.42
CA ASN A 207 -2.47 -3.52 -2.93
C ASN A 207 -3.62 -4.48 -3.29
N ALA A 208 -3.35 -5.79 -3.44
CA ALA A 208 -4.35 -6.84 -3.57
C ALA A 208 -4.88 -7.38 -2.21
N GLY A 209 -4.41 -6.84 -1.08
CA GLY A 209 -4.94 -7.11 0.25
C GLY A 209 -4.00 -7.86 1.21
N ALA A 210 -2.76 -8.17 0.80
CA ALA A 210 -1.80 -8.91 1.61
C ALA A 210 -1.56 -8.29 3.01
N SER A 211 -1.22 -9.12 4.00
CA SER A 211 -0.55 -8.65 5.21
C SER A 211 0.96 -8.59 4.98
N ALA A 212 1.73 -8.09 5.95
CA ALA A 212 3.19 -8.08 5.84
C ALA A 212 3.76 -9.50 5.62
N THR A 213 3.11 -10.53 6.19
CA THR A 213 3.52 -11.94 6.04
C THR A 213 3.34 -12.42 4.60
N GLU A 214 2.16 -12.21 4.01
CA GLU A 214 1.88 -12.62 2.62
C GLU A 214 2.73 -11.83 1.63
N GLU A 215 2.90 -10.52 1.86
CA GLU A 215 3.72 -9.65 1.00
C GLU A 215 5.17 -10.17 0.92
N LEU A 216 5.80 -10.42 2.07
CA LEU A 216 7.14 -11.03 2.12
C LEU A 216 7.15 -12.40 1.44
N ALA A 217 6.24 -13.30 1.81
CA ALA A 217 6.25 -14.68 1.35
C ALA A 217 6.09 -14.79 -0.17
N TYR A 218 5.13 -14.07 -0.77
CA TYR A 218 4.87 -14.14 -2.21
C TYR A 218 5.97 -13.45 -3.02
N THR A 219 6.57 -12.37 -2.50
CA THR A 219 7.69 -11.69 -3.16
C THR A 219 8.93 -12.58 -3.18
N PHE A 220 9.27 -13.23 -2.06
CA PHE A 220 10.42 -14.13 -2.00
C PHE A 220 10.18 -15.47 -2.71
N ALA A 221 8.94 -16.00 -2.71
CA ALA A 221 8.60 -17.18 -3.51
C ALA A 221 8.77 -16.91 -5.01
N ASN A 222 8.37 -15.73 -5.49
CA ASN A 222 8.68 -15.30 -6.87
C ASN A 222 10.20 -15.28 -7.11
N ALA A 223 10.98 -14.70 -6.19
CA ALA A 223 12.43 -14.68 -6.33
C ALA A 223 13.05 -16.09 -6.38
N ILE A 224 12.60 -17.03 -5.55
CA ILE A 224 13.05 -18.42 -5.55
C ILE A 224 12.73 -19.10 -6.89
N GLU A 225 11.53 -18.88 -7.44
CA GLU A 225 11.13 -19.41 -8.75
C GLU A 225 12.07 -18.92 -9.86
N LEU A 226 12.37 -17.62 -9.88
CA LEU A 226 13.28 -17.06 -10.88
C LEU A 226 14.72 -17.58 -10.72
N LEU A 227 15.21 -17.69 -9.48
CA LEU A 227 16.53 -18.26 -9.20
C LEU A 227 16.63 -19.71 -9.70
N ASN A 228 15.61 -20.53 -9.46
CA ASN A 228 15.56 -21.92 -9.92
C ASN A 228 15.56 -22.00 -11.46
N GLU A 229 14.72 -21.22 -12.13
CA GLU A 229 14.63 -21.21 -13.59
C GLU A 229 15.93 -20.74 -14.26
N MET A 230 16.56 -19.72 -13.70
CA MET A 230 17.84 -19.22 -14.21
C MET A 230 19.01 -20.16 -13.91
N ASN A 231 18.98 -20.87 -12.77
CA ASN A 231 19.96 -21.91 -12.45
C ASN A 231 19.87 -23.09 -13.42
N ASN A 232 18.66 -23.48 -13.85
CA ASN A 232 18.47 -24.49 -14.91
C ASN A 232 19.08 -24.06 -16.25
N ARG A 233 19.25 -22.75 -16.48
CA ARG A 233 19.88 -22.15 -17.66
C ARG A 233 21.38 -21.88 -17.48
N GLY A 234 21.97 -22.31 -16.36
CA GLY A 234 23.41 -22.18 -16.09
C GLY A 234 23.83 -20.87 -15.41
N PHE A 235 22.89 -20.06 -14.92
CA PHE A 235 23.20 -18.86 -14.13
C PHE A 235 23.20 -19.19 -12.65
N SER A 236 24.36 -19.10 -11.98
CA SER A 236 24.45 -19.36 -10.53
C SER A 236 23.66 -18.34 -9.72
N ALA A 237 23.23 -18.73 -8.52
CA ALA A 237 22.55 -17.82 -7.60
C ALA A 237 23.41 -16.61 -7.21
N GLU A 238 24.73 -16.80 -7.05
CA GLU A 238 25.68 -15.70 -6.81
C GLU A 238 25.63 -14.65 -7.93
N ARG A 239 25.66 -15.11 -9.19
CA ARG A 239 25.60 -14.24 -10.37
C ARG A 239 24.29 -13.44 -10.40
N LEU A 240 23.18 -14.08 -10.04
CA LEU A 240 21.87 -13.42 -10.00
C LEU A 240 21.69 -12.50 -8.79
N ALA A 241 22.27 -12.83 -7.64
CA ALA A 241 22.10 -12.04 -6.41
C ALA A 241 22.57 -10.59 -6.58
N GLY A 242 23.63 -10.36 -7.36
CA GLY A 242 24.08 -9.01 -7.74
C GLY A 242 23.18 -8.27 -8.74
N ARG A 243 22.19 -8.95 -9.34
CA ARG A 243 21.32 -8.42 -10.41
C ARG A 243 19.86 -8.23 -9.98
N VAL A 244 19.51 -8.55 -8.73
CA VAL A 244 18.15 -8.45 -8.21
C VAL A 244 18.04 -7.41 -7.10
N GLY A 245 16.86 -6.82 -6.97
CA GLY A 245 16.45 -6.00 -5.84
C GLY A 245 15.01 -6.32 -5.43
N PHE A 246 14.58 -5.73 -4.32
CA PHE A 246 13.26 -5.93 -3.75
C PHE A 246 12.61 -4.59 -3.45
N SER A 247 11.32 -4.47 -3.78
CA SER A 247 10.49 -3.32 -3.43
C SER A 247 9.34 -3.78 -2.55
N PHE A 248 9.09 -3.10 -1.44
CA PHE A 248 7.95 -3.37 -0.57
C PHE A 248 7.10 -2.12 -0.37
N SER A 249 5.78 -2.33 -0.35
CA SER A 249 4.82 -1.28 0.00
C SER A 249 4.95 -0.88 1.46
N ILE A 250 4.49 0.30 1.84
CA ILE A 250 4.51 0.76 3.22
C ILE A 250 3.10 1.16 3.61
N GLY A 251 2.50 0.40 4.53
CA GLY A 251 1.16 0.63 5.05
C GLY A 251 1.15 1.39 6.38
N SER A 252 -0.04 1.51 6.97
CA SER A 252 -0.27 2.34 8.15
C SER A 252 0.27 1.76 9.48
N ASN A 253 0.76 0.52 9.50
CA ASN A 253 1.17 -0.14 10.75
C ASN A 253 2.66 0.09 11.03
N PHE A 254 2.97 1.27 11.58
CA PHE A 254 4.33 1.78 11.79
C PHE A 254 5.38 0.73 12.23
N PHE A 255 5.13 0.00 13.32
CA PHE A 255 6.10 -0.97 13.84
C PHE A 255 6.18 -2.26 13.02
N MET A 256 5.07 -2.68 12.43
CA MET A 256 5.05 -3.84 11.53
C MET A 256 5.85 -3.57 10.27
N GLU A 257 5.77 -2.36 9.71
CA GLU A 257 6.56 -1.98 8.53
C GLU A 257 8.06 -1.97 8.85
N ILE A 258 8.47 -1.44 10.01
CA ILE A 258 9.87 -1.52 10.48
C ILE A 258 10.32 -2.98 10.54
N ALA A 259 9.53 -3.84 11.21
CA ALA A 259 9.82 -5.27 11.33
C ALA A 259 9.87 -5.97 9.96
N LYS A 260 9.03 -5.57 9.00
CA LYS A 260 8.96 -6.14 7.65
C LYS A 260 10.26 -5.93 6.87
N PHE A 261 10.79 -4.71 6.84
CA PHE A 261 12.05 -4.44 6.15
C PHE A 261 13.24 -5.16 6.80
N ARG A 262 13.26 -5.27 8.14
CA ARG A 262 14.27 -6.05 8.86
C ARG A 262 14.14 -7.55 8.59
N ALA A 263 12.91 -8.07 8.57
CA ALA A 263 12.62 -9.47 8.24
C ALA A 263 13.02 -9.81 6.79
N ALA A 264 12.80 -8.90 5.84
CA ALA A 264 13.21 -9.09 4.44
C ALA A 264 14.72 -9.33 4.30
N LYS A 265 15.56 -8.55 5.01
CA LYS A 265 17.01 -8.75 5.06
C LYS A 265 17.38 -10.17 5.52
N LYS A 266 16.72 -10.65 6.59
CA LYS A 266 16.95 -11.98 7.16
C LYS A 266 16.50 -13.11 6.23
N ILE A 267 15.32 -12.98 5.62
CA ILE A 267 14.78 -13.98 4.70
C ILE A 267 15.68 -14.10 3.47
N TRP A 268 16.09 -12.98 2.87
CA TRP A 268 16.96 -13.00 1.70
C TRP A 268 18.32 -13.65 1.99
N ALA A 269 18.96 -13.30 3.11
CA ALA A 269 20.20 -13.95 3.52
C ALA A 269 20.03 -15.47 3.70
N THR A 270 18.87 -15.91 4.23
CA THR A 270 18.55 -17.33 4.37
C THR A 270 18.39 -18.02 3.02
N ILE A 271 17.74 -17.37 2.05
CA ILE A 271 17.59 -17.86 0.67
C ILE A 271 18.97 -18.01 0.02
N LEU A 272 19.80 -16.97 0.02
CA LEU A 272 21.14 -17.03 -0.57
C LEU A 272 21.99 -18.15 0.02
N ASN A 273 21.98 -18.30 1.35
CA ASN A 273 22.69 -19.40 2.01
C ASN A 273 22.18 -20.78 1.56
N ALA A 274 20.87 -20.95 1.36
CA ALA A 274 20.29 -22.20 0.86
C ALA A 274 20.71 -22.52 -0.58
N PHE A 275 20.92 -21.48 -1.41
CA PHE A 275 21.45 -21.60 -2.77
C PHE A 275 22.98 -21.66 -2.85
N GLY A 276 23.69 -21.63 -1.71
CA GLY A 276 25.16 -21.67 -1.63
C GLY A 276 25.85 -20.38 -2.05
N ALA A 277 25.13 -19.25 -2.08
CA ALA A 277 25.64 -17.92 -2.38
C ALA A 277 26.14 -17.21 -1.12
N ASN A 278 27.13 -16.33 -1.26
CA ASN A 278 27.67 -15.54 -0.17
C ASN A 278 26.77 -14.33 0.14
N HIS A 279 25.92 -14.45 1.14
CA HIS A 279 25.01 -13.38 1.55
C HIS A 279 25.73 -12.11 2.05
N ASP A 280 26.96 -12.21 2.57
CA ASP A 280 27.73 -11.03 3.00
C ASP A 280 28.21 -10.20 1.80
N ALA A 281 28.47 -10.85 0.66
CA ALA A 281 28.84 -10.18 -0.60
C ALA A 281 27.63 -9.62 -1.35
N HIS A 282 26.43 -10.16 -1.08
CA HIS A 282 25.19 -9.82 -1.78
C HIS A 282 24.08 -9.41 -0.81
N ALA A 283 24.35 -8.33 -0.06
CA ALA A 283 23.33 -7.68 0.76
C ALA A 283 22.09 -7.32 -0.07
N ILE A 284 20.92 -7.46 0.54
CA ILE A 284 19.65 -7.15 -0.12
C ILE A 284 19.61 -5.67 -0.54
N SER A 285 19.14 -5.41 -1.75
CA SER A 285 18.80 -4.05 -2.21
C SER A 285 17.31 -3.81 -1.98
N LEU A 286 16.97 -2.88 -1.10
CA LEU A 286 15.61 -2.61 -0.63
C LEU A 286 15.12 -1.22 -1.06
N HIS A 287 14.03 -1.23 -1.81
CA HIS A 287 13.22 -0.05 -2.11
C HIS A 287 11.94 -0.08 -1.24
N GLY A 288 11.58 1.07 -0.67
CA GLY A 288 10.28 1.28 -0.03
C GLY A 288 9.39 2.16 -0.89
N THR A 289 8.11 1.83 -1.01
CA THR A 289 7.12 2.70 -1.65
C THR A 289 5.89 2.86 -0.77
N THR A 290 5.43 4.08 -0.50
CA THR A 290 4.22 4.27 0.31
C THR A 290 2.99 3.73 -0.42
N SER A 291 2.19 2.90 0.24
CA SER A 291 1.10 2.18 -0.43
C SER A 291 -0.07 3.09 -0.83
N SER A 292 -0.71 2.78 -1.96
CA SER A 292 -2.00 3.36 -2.35
C SER A 292 -3.19 2.76 -1.58
N PHE A 293 -3.04 1.57 -0.99
CA PHE A 293 -4.09 0.74 -0.40
C PHE A 293 -4.93 1.46 0.66
N ASN A 294 -4.30 2.31 1.48
CA ASN A 294 -4.94 3.06 2.57
C ASN A 294 -5.22 4.54 2.24
N LYS A 295 -5.02 4.96 0.98
CA LYS A 295 -5.17 6.35 0.55
C LYS A 295 -6.60 6.65 0.12
N THR A 296 -7.06 7.86 0.45
CA THR A 296 -8.46 8.28 0.32
C THR A 296 -8.60 9.44 -0.66
N LYS A 297 -9.66 9.45 -1.47
CA LYS A 297 -10.05 10.58 -2.32
C LYS A 297 -10.75 11.68 -1.53
N ASN A 298 -11.35 11.32 -0.39
CA ASN A 298 -11.91 12.26 0.58
C ASN A 298 -10.84 12.67 1.59
N ASP A 299 -10.87 13.93 2.00
CA ASP A 299 -9.90 14.57 2.89
C ASP A 299 -8.45 14.28 2.46
N LEU A 300 -8.12 14.67 1.23
CA LEU A 300 -6.86 14.33 0.56
C LEU A 300 -5.62 14.70 1.37
N HIS A 301 -5.69 15.78 2.15
CA HIS A 301 -4.55 16.24 2.94
C HIS A 301 -4.18 15.25 4.06
N VAL A 302 -5.10 14.41 4.52
CA VAL A 302 -4.79 13.31 5.46
C VAL A 302 -3.80 12.32 4.83
N ASN A 303 -3.77 12.18 3.50
CA ASN A 303 -2.77 11.34 2.84
C ASN A 303 -1.34 11.84 3.10
N MET A 304 -1.10 13.15 3.33
CA MET A 304 0.23 13.64 3.73
C MET A 304 0.65 13.08 5.10
N LEU A 305 -0.29 12.94 6.04
CA LEU A 305 0.01 12.37 7.36
C LEU A 305 0.32 10.88 7.27
N ARG A 306 -0.44 10.17 6.42
CA ARG A 306 -0.24 8.74 6.13
C ARG A 306 1.16 8.51 5.54
N THR A 307 1.47 9.19 4.44
CA THR A 307 2.76 9.02 3.75
C THR A 307 3.94 9.46 4.60
N THR A 308 3.81 10.48 5.45
CA THR A 308 4.88 10.86 6.39
C THR A 308 5.18 9.73 7.38
N THR A 309 4.16 9.13 7.99
CA THR A 309 4.33 8.06 8.98
C THR A 309 4.86 6.78 8.34
N GLU A 310 4.36 6.44 7.16
CA GLU A 310 4.84 5.32 6.34
C GLU A 310 6.33 5.51 6.00
N SER A 311 6.69 6.65 5.43
CA SER A 311 8.07 6.99 5.08
C SER A 311 9.00 6.90 6.28
N PHE A 312 8.55 7.38 7.44
CA PHE A 312 9.31 7.28 8.68
C PHE A 312 9.57 5.81 9.08
N SER A 313 8.57 4.94 9.01
CA SER A 313 8.75 3.51 9.32
C SER A 313 9.73 2.82 8.36
N ALA A 314 9.69 3.14 7.06
CA ALA A 314 10.61 2.58 6.08
C ALA A 314 12.05 3.03 6.30
N VAL A 315 12.26 4.31 6.62
CA VAL A 315 13.58 4.85 6.96
C VAL A 315 14.15 4.17 8.20
N ILE A 316 13.35 3.95 9.25
CA ILE A 316 13.81 3.20 10.43
C ILE A 316 14.13 1.73 10.06
N GLY A 317 13.34 1.12 9.18
CA GLY A 317 13.60 -0.23 8.66
C GLY A 317 14.89 -0.36 7.84
N GLY A 318 15.50 0.76 7.46
CA GLY A 318 16.76 0.84 6.73
C GLY A 318 16.61 0.43 5.26
N VAL A 319 15.71 1.08 4.53
CA VAL A 319 15.61 0.98 3.07
C VAL A 319 16.74 1.74 2.38
N ASP A 320 17.21 1.24 1.24
CA ASP A 320 18.28 1.88 0.45
C ASP A 320 17.74 3.01 -0.42
N SER A 321 16.47 2.93 -0.81
CA SER A 321 15.77 3.98 -1.55
C SER A 321 14.29 4.02 -1.19
N LEU A 322 13.67 5.20 -1.36
CA LEU A 322 12.29 5.43 -0.95
C LEU A 322 11.54 6.23 -2.00
N THR A 323 10.30 5.83 -2.28
CA THR A 323 9.28 6.57 -3.00
C THR A 323 8.16 6.97 -2.03
N ILE A 324 7.79 8.25 -2.05
CA ILE A 324 6.67 8.78 -1.25
C ILE A 324 5.61 9.26 -2.22
N ALA A 325 4.45 8.62 -2.22
CA ALA A 325 3.34 8.97 -3.09
C ALA A 325 2.85 10.40 -2.80
N PRO A 326 2.63 11.23 -3.85
CA PRO A 326 1.93 12.49 -3.72
C PRO A 326 0.54 12.29 -3.07
N PHE A 327 0.15 13.23 -2.20
CA PHE A 327 -1.10 13.09 -1.43
C PHE A 327 -2.37 13.07 -2.31
N ASP A 328 -2.25 13.56 -3.54
CA ASP A 328 -3.30 13.67 -4.55
C ASP A 328 -3.20 12.62 -5.68
N GLU A 329 -2.24 11.70 -5.63
CA GLU A 329 -2.03 10.65 -6.64
C GLU A 329 -3.27 9.80 -6.89
N VAL A 330 -4.07 9.54 -5.85
CA VAL A 330 -5.34 8.78 -5.92
C VAL A 330 -6.41 9.43 -6.81
N LEU A 331 -6.23 10.68 -7.23
CA LEU A 331 -7.10 11.36 -8.17
C LEU A 331 -6.79 11.02 -9.64
N GLY A 332 -5.65 10.39 -9.92
CA GLY A 332 -5.23 10.01 -11.28
C GLY A 332 -4.33 11.04 -11.99
N GLU A 333 -4.17 12.22 -11.42
CA GLU A 333 -3.17 13.22 -11.84
C GLU A 333 -2.49 13.80 -10.60
N VAL A 334 -1.18 14.04 -10.69
CA VAL A 334 -0.38 14.61 -9.61
C VAL A 334 -0.21 16.11 -9.81
N SER A 335 -0.51 16.90 -8.79
CA SER A 335 -0.23 18.33 -8.84
C SER A 335 1.25 18.62 -8.55
N LYS A 336 1.76 19.76 -9.08
CA LYS A 336 3.09 20.27 -8.70
C LYS A 336 3.27 20.47 -7.20
N MET A 337 2.18 20.72 -6.47
CA MET A 337 2.20 20.81 -5.01
C MET A 337 2.35 19.44 -4.37
N GLY A 338 1.59 18.44 -4.83
CA GLY A 338 1.68 17.05 -4.38
C GLY A 338 3.09 16.49 -4.54
N ASP A 339 3.66 16.61 -5.76
CA ASP A 339 5.04 16.23 -6.05
C ASP A 339 6.05 16.92 -5.10
N ARG A 340 5.91 18.24 -4.92
CA ARG A 340 6.80 19.00 -4.04
C ARG A 340 6.73 18.52 -2.60
N ILE A 341 5.53 18.27 -2.07
CA ILE A 341 5.36 17.81 -0.69
C ILE A 341 5.96 16.41 -0.52
N ALA A 342 5.71 15.49 -1.45
CA ALA A 342 6.28 14.15 -1.44
C ALA A 342 7.82 14.20 -1.36
N ARG A 343 8.46 14.94 -2.28
CA ARG A 343 9.92 15.13 -2.26
C ARG A 343 10.42 15.79 -0.99
N ASN A 344 9.79 16.88 -0.55
CA ASN A 344 10.22 17.61 0.64
C ASN A 344 10.10 16.79 1.93
N THR A 345 9.18 15.83 1.99
CA THR A 345 9.05 14.90 3.11
C THR A 345 10.35 14.12 3.34
N HIS A 346 11.09 13.76 2.29
CA HIS A 346 12.42 13.14 2.45
C HIS A 346 13.37 14.05 3.23
N TYR A 347 13.46 15.32 2.87
CA TYR A 347 14.41 16.25 3.49
C TYR A 347 14.02 16.61 4.92
N ILE A 348 12.72 16.73 5.19
CA ILE A 348 12.25 16.89 6.58
C ILE A 348 12.70 15.67 7.42
N LEU A 349 12.62 14.45 6.88
CA LEU A 349 13.09 13.25 7.57
C LEU A 349 14.63 13.17 7.66
N LYS A 350 15.35 13.53 6.59
CA LYS A 350 16.82 13.45 6.51
C LYS A 350 17.52 14.55 7.32
N GLU A 351 17.10 15.79 7.14
CA GLU A 351 17.84 17.00 7.53
C GLU A 351 17.28 17.65 8.81
N GLU A 352 15.96 17.62 9.01
CA GLU A 352 15.33 18.22 10.21
C GLU A 352 15.09 17.19 11.32
N SER A 353 14.62 16.00 10.95
CA SER A 353 14.38 14.89 11.88
C SER A 353 15.64 14.04 12.14
N LEU A 354 16.71 14.28 11.36
CA LEU A 354 18.03 13.68 11.52
C LEU A 354 18.04 12.14 11.49
N LEU A 355 17.07 11.52 10.81
CA LEU A 355 16.93 10.06 10.76
C LEU A 355 18.05 9.36 9.97
N SER A 356 18.88 10.13 9.26
CA SER A 356 20.06 9.64 8.55
C SER A 356 21.29 9.43 9.44
N LYS A 357 21.26 9.90 10.70
CA LYS A 357 22.45 9.97 11.56
C LYS A 357 22.80 8.69 12.31
N VAL A 358 21.84 7.79 12.50
CA VAL A 358 22.03 6.54 13.27
C VAL A 358 21.49 5.39 12.44
N SER A 359 22.33 4.38 12.21
CA SER A 359 21.92 3.13 11.57
C SER A 359 21.11 2.27 12.53
N ASP A 360 20.07 1.62 11.99
CA ASP A 360 19.08 0.80 12.70
C ASP A 360 18.69 1.37 14.09
N PRO A 361 18.07 2.56 14.17
CA PRO A 361 17.72 3.18 15.46
C PRO A 361 16.68 2.37 16.25
N ALA A 362 16.01 1.40 15.62
CA ALA A 362 15.11 0.46 16.27
C ALA A 362 15.83 -0.74 16.91
N GLY A 363 17.10 -0.96 16.59
CA GLY A 363 17.90 -2.08 17.07
C GLY A 363 17.93 -2.16 18.60
N GLY A 364 17.62 -3.33 19.14
CA GLY A 364 17.56 -3.58 20.58
C GLY A 364 16.21 -3.24 21.24
N SER A 365 15.24 -2.67 20.52
CA SER A 365 13.86 -2.57 20.98
C SER A 365 13.25 -3.96 21.13
N TRP A 366 12.92 -4.37 22.36
CA TRP A 366 12.39 -5.71 22.65
C TRP A 366 11.15 -6.06 21.82
N TYR A 367 10.27 -5.08 21.61
CA TYR A 367 9.08 -5.25 20.78
C TYR A 367 9.43 -5.46 19.29
N ILE A 368 10.31 -4.61 18.73
CA ILE A 368 10.62 -4.67 17.30
C ILE A 368 11.44 -5.93 16.96
N GLU A 369 12.36 -6.33 17.85
CA GLU A 369 13.14 -7.57 17.66
C GLU A 369 12.26 -8.81 17.64
N GLU A 370 11.36 -8.97 18.62
CA GLU A 370 10.44 -10.13 18.64
C GLU A 370 9.46 -10.07 17.46
N LEU A 371 8.91 -8.89 17.15
CA LEU A 371 8.03 -8.73 15.99
C LEU A 371 8.73 -9.07 14.66
N THR A 372 10.01 -8.70 14.51
CA THR A 372 10.81 -9.03 13.33
C THR A 372 11.01 -10.55 13.22
N GLU A 373 11.30 -11.21 14.34
CA GLU A 373 11.52 -12.67 14.38
C GLU A 373 10.23 -13.44 14.05
N GLU A 374 9.13 -13.11 14.72
CA GLU A 374 7.83 -13.75 14.48
C GLU A 374 7.37 -13.56 13.02
N LEU A 375 7.51 -12.33 12.49
CA LEU A 375 7.14 -12.04 11.11
C LEU A 375 7.99 -12.82 10.11
N ALA A 376 9.32 -12.87 10.32
CA ALA A 376 10.23 -13.63 9.46
C ALA A 376 9.90 -15.13 9.48
N ALA A 377 9.62 -15.70 10.66
CA ALA A 377 9.26 -17.11 10.81
C ALA A 377 7.92 -17.44 10.11
N LEU A 378 6.92 -16.57 10.24
CA LEU A 378 5.62 -16.74 9.57
C LEU A 378 5.76 -16.63 8.04
N ALA A 379 6.50 -15.65 7.55
CA ALA A 379 6.75 -15.49 6.12
C ALA A 379 7.52 -16.69 5.57
N TRP A 380 8.53 -17.18 6.28
CA TRP A 380 9.30 -18.38 5.91
C TRP A 380 8.41 -19.63 5.82
N LYS A 381 7.51 -19.82 6.79
CA LYS A 381 6.52 -20.92 6.76
C LYS A 381 5.60 -20.83 5.55
N ASN A 382 5.17 -19.62 5.17
CA ASN A 382 4.36 -19.40 3.97
C ASN A 382 5.16 -19.70 2.68
N ILE A 383 6.43 -19.31 2.60
CA ILE A 383 7.33 -19.68 1.49
C ILE A 383 7.42 -21.21 1.37
N GLN A 384 7.68 -21.92 2.47
CA GLN A 384 7.74 -23.39 2.48
C GLN A 384 6.42 -24.03 2.02
N SER A 385 5.29 -23.42 2.35
CA SER A 385 3.97 -23.91 1.92
C SER A 385 3.77 -23.76 0.41
N ILE A 386 4.31 -22.70 -0.20
CA ILE A 386 4.29 -22.48 -1.66
C ILE A 386 5.23 -23.48 -2.36
N GLU A 387 6.43 -23.68 -1.83
CA GLU A 387 7.38 -24.68 -2.36
C GLU A 387 6.78 -26.09 -2.32
N ALA A 388 6.03 -26.44 -1.27
CA ALA A 388 5.34 -27.73 -1.16
C ALA A 388 4.23 -27.93 -2.22
N ILE A 389 3.68 -26.85 -2.79
CA ILE A 389 2.69 -26.88 -3.88
C ILE A 389 3.38 -27.02 -5.26
N GLY A 390 4.71 -26.88 -5.30
CA GLY A 390 5.52 -26.96 -6.52
C GLY A 390 6.06 -25.60 -6.99
N GLY A 391 6.17 -24.62 -6.09
CA GLY A 391 6.75 -23.31 -6.37
C GLY A 391 5.72 -22.22 -6.66
N PHE A 392 6.21 -21.00 -6.86
CA PHE A 392 5.38 -19.82 -7.11
C PHE A 392 4.53 -19.98 -8.37
N ALA A 393 5.13 -20.43 -9.48
CA ALA A 393 4.43 -20.54 -10.74
C ALA A 393 3.25 -21.54 -10.66
N GLN A 394 3.45 -22.64 -9.94
CA GLN A 394 2.40 -23.63 -9.73
C GLN A 394 1.31 -23.15 -8.78
N ALA A 395 1.68 -22.45 -7.69
CA ALA A 395 0.72 -21.85 -6.78
C ALA A 395 -0.18 -20.82 -7.49
N VAL A 396 0.39 -20.04 -8.42
CA VAL A 396 -0.35 -19.08 -9.25
C VAL A 396 -1.31 -19.77 -10.23
N LYS A 397 -0.86 -20.84 -10.93
CA LYS A 397 -1.72 -21.64 -11.83
C LYS A 397 -2.91 -22.27 -11.12
N GLN A 398 -2.74 -22.64 -9.85
CA GLN A 398 -3.79 -23.22 -9.01
C GLN A 398 -4.68 -22.16 -8.31
N ASN A 399 -4.47 -20.87 -8.59
CA ASN A 399 -5.13 -19.75 -7.91
C ASN A 399 -4.93 -19.72 -6.38
N TYR A 400 -3.89 -20.37 -5.86
CA TYR A 400 -3.65 -20.45 -4.41
C TYR A 400 -3.40 -19.05 -3.82
N ILE A 401 -2.49 -18.28 -4.43
CA ILE A 401 -2.14 -16.93 -3.98
C ILE A 401 -3.35 -15.99 -4.12
N GLN A 402 -4.03 -16.04 -5.26
CA GLN A 402 -5.18 -15.21 -5.58
C GLN A 402 -6.34 -15.45 -4.60
N ASN A 403 -6.66 -16.71 -4.31
CA ASN A 403 -7.72 -17.05 -3.35
C ASN A 403 -7.36 -16.57 -1.94
N LYS A 404 -6.12 -16.78 -1.48
CA LYS A 404 -5.67 -16.32 -0.16
C LYS A 404 -5.76 -14.80 0.00
N LEU A 405 -5.35 -14.05 -1.02
CA LEU A 405 -5.42 -12.59 -0.99
C LEU A 405 -6.85 -12.08 -1.05
N ARG A 406 -7.72 -12.71 -1.84
CA ARG A 406 -9.16 -12.39 -1.86
C ARG A 406 -9.80 -12.55 -0.48
N ASP A 407 -9.58 -13.68 0.18
CA ASP A 407 -10.14 -13.95 1.51
C ASP A 407 -9.67 -12.89 2.54
N LEU A 408 -8.40 -12.50 2.47
CA LEU A 408 -7.85 -11.47 3.37
C LEU A 408 -8.38 -10.06 3.03
N LEU A 409 -8.53 -9.74 1.75
CA LEU A 409 -9.13 -8.48 1.31
C LEU A 409 -10.58 -8.38 1.77
N GLU A 410 -11.38 -9.45 1.62
CA GLU A 410 -12.76 -9.52 2.10
C GLU A 410 -12.83 -9.25 3.62
N GLN A 411 -11.97 -9.90 4.41
CA GLN A 411 -11.88 -9.65 5.85
C GLN A 411 -11.56 -8.18 6.16
N ARG A 412 -10.59 -7.58 5.45
CA ARG A 412 -10.22 -6.17 5.64
C ARG A 412 -11.37 -5.22 5.28
N MET A 413 -12.09 -5.50 4.20
CA MET A 413 -13.24 -4.71 3.76
C MET A 413 -14.41 -4.82 4.75
N GLU A 414 -14.63 -6.00 5.33
CA GLU A 414 -15.59 -6.20 6.42
C GLU A 414 -15.20 -5.39 7.67
N ASP A 415 -13.92 -5.40 8.04
CA ASP A 415 -13.42 -4.64 9.19
C ASP A 415 -13.51 -3.12 8.96
N VAL A 416 -13.34 -2.64 7.72
CA VAL A 416 -13.59 -1.24 7.32
C VAL A 416 -15.09 -0.91 7.38
N SER A 417 -15.94 -1.79 6.87
CA SER A 417 -17.41 -1.66 6.88
C SER A 417 -17.98 -1.58 8.30
N LYS A 418 -17.41 -2.35 9.23
CA LYS A 418 -17.77 -2.35 10.66
C LYS A 418 -17.06 -1.26 11.48
N ARG A 419 -16.27 -0.38 10.83
CA ARG A 419 -15.43 0.64 11.47
C ARG A 419 -14.48 0.09 12.54
N LYS A 420 -14.01 -1.16 12.41
CA LYS A 420 -12.85 -1.65 13.19
C LYS A 420 -11.55 -1.03 12.67
N VAL A 421 -11.50 -0.75 11.36
CA VAL A 421 -10.45 0.06 10.72
C VAL A 421 -11.01 1.46 10.44
N HIS A 422 -10.35 2.48 10.99
CA HIS A 422 -10.73 3.87 10.80
C HIS A 422 -9.95 4.50 9.64
N LEU A 423 -10.68 4.96 8.63
CA LEU A 423 -10.21 5.80 7.53
C LEU A 423 -10.68 7.23 7.81
N ILE A 424 -9.81 8.00 8.47
CA ILE A 424 -10.08 9.40 8.83
C ILE A 424 -10.38 10.22 7.58
N GLY A 425 -11.43 11.04 7.67
CA GLY A 425 -11.97 11.83 6.57
C GLY A 425 -12.89 11.07 5.61
N THR A 426 -13.02 9.74 5.78
CA THR A 426 -13.79 8.87 4.88
C THR A 426 -14.88 8.10 5.64
N ASN A 427 -14.53 7.02 6.34
CA ASN A 427 -15.51 6.25 7.12
C ASN A 427 -15.66 6.78 8.55
N TYR A 428 -14.75 7.66 8.99
CA TYR A 428 -14.72 8.25 10.33
C TYR A 428 -14.34 9.73 10.22
N TYR A 429 -15.02 10.59 10.98
CA TYR A 429 -14.89 12.05 10.89
C TYR A 429 -14.99 12.61 9.45
N ALA A 430 -15.92 12.09 8.66
CA ALA A 430 -16.13 12.53 7.28
C ALA A 430 -16.71 13.95 7.22
N ASN A 431 -16.18 14.79 6.33
CA ASN A 431 -16.70 16.12 6.08
C ASN A 431 -17.58 16.15 4.82
N ILE A 432 -18.89 16.36 5.00
CA ILE A 432 -19.84 16.42 3.90
C ILE A 432 -19.67 17.67 3.02
N GLN A 433 -19.13 18.75 3.58
CA GLN A 433 -18.99 20.05 2.91
C GLN A 433 -17.68 20.18 2.12
N GLU A 434 -16.83 19.16 2.16
CA GLU A 434 -15.61 19.14 1.35
C GLU A 434 -15.98 19.25 -0.14
N GLN A 435 -15.31 20.17 -0.83
CA GLN A 435 -15.48 20.32 -2.28
C GLN A 435 -14.75 19.19 -2.98
N ALA A 436 -15.49 18.38 -3.74
CA ALA A 436 -14.89 17.39 -4.62
C ALA A 436 -13.94 18.11 -5.60
N ARG A 437 -12.67 17.72 -5.60
CA ARG A 437 -11.72 18.21 -6.61
C ARG A 437 -12.05 17.54 -7.93
N HIS A 438 -12.09 18.33 -9.00
CA HIS A 438 -12.30 17.80 -10.34
C HIS A 438 -11.15 16.85 -10.72
N ILE A 439 -11.49 15.60 -10.93
CA ILE A 439 -10.64 14.65 -11.66
C ILE A 439 -10.65 15.14 -13.10
N LYS A 440 -9.52 15.63 -13.61
CA LYS A 440 -9.36 15.74 -15.06
C LYS A 440 -9.38 14.32 -15.59
N LYS A 441 -10.24 14.04 -16.59
CA LYS A 441 -10.11 12.79 -17.36
C LYS A 441 -8.71 12.80 -17.94
N SER A 442 -7.91 11.78 -17.64
CA SER A 442 -6.60 11.63 -18.25
C SER A 442 -6.76 11.76 -19.76
N ALA A 443 -5.98 12.63 -20.39
CA ALA A 443 -5.94 12.70 -21.84
C ALA A 443 -5.70 11.30 -22.41
N ASP A 444 -6.28 10.99 -23.58
CA ASP A 444 -6.06 9.73 -24.27
C ASP A 444 -4.55 9.52 -24.39
N ARG A 445 -4.03 8.50 -23.68
CA ARG A 445 -2.60 8.18 -23.71
C ARG A 445 -2.26 7.84 -25.15
N LYS A 446 -1.31 8.57 -25.75
CA LYS A 446 -0.76 8.21 -27.05
C LYS A 446 -0.15 6.81 -26.96
N THR A 447 -0.86 5.81 -27.46
CA THR A 447 -0.31 4.47 -27.68
C THR A 447 0.31 4.44 -29.06
N PHE A 448 1.60 4.16 -29.14
CA PHE A 448 2.25 3.85 -30.41
C PHE A 448 1.78 2.49 -30.90
N THR A 449 1.17 2.45 -32.09
CA THR A 449 0.97 1.19 -32.81
C THR A 449 2.27 0.82 -33.50
N ALA A 450 2.73 -0.42 -33.33
CA ALA A 450 3.91 -0.91 -34.05
C ALA A 450 3.72 -0.70 -35.57
N ALA A 451 4.71 -0.08 -36.23
CA ALA A 451 4.82 -0.14 -37.68
C ALA A 451 5.34 -1.53 -38.09
N SER A 452 5.50 -1.78 -39.39
CA SER A 452 5.92 -3.08 -39.93
C SER A 452 7.06 -3.71 -39.14
N VAL A 453 6.79 -4.83 -38.46
CA VAL A 453 7.75 -5.51 -37.59
C VAL A 453 8.89 -6.07 -38.43
N HIS A 454 10.13 -5.73 -38.08
CA HIS A 454 11.34 -6.37 -38.60
C HIS A 454 11.43 -7.81 -38.04
N HIS A 455 10.63 -8.75 -38.58
CA HIS A 455 10.56 -10.14 -38.10
C HIS A 455 11.88 -10.94 -38.19
N GLU A 456 12.93 -10.38 -38.78
CA GLU A 456 14.24 -11.04 -38.91
C GLU A 456 15.14 -10.85 -37.67
N LEU A 457 14.90 -9.85 -36.82
CA LEU A 457 15.73 -9.57 -35.63
C LEU A 457 15.14 -10.27 -34.40
N THR A 458 15.89 -11.21 -33.82
CA THR A 458 15.34 -12.15 -32.82
C THR A 458 16.06 -12.10 -31.46
N SER A 459 17.22 -11.44 -31.40
CA SER A 459 18.06 -11.35 -30.19
C SER A 459 18.23 -9.92 -29.68
N LEU A 460 18.53 -9.79 -28.39
CA LEU A 460 18.78 -8.53 -27.71
C LEU A 460 19.99 -7.79 -28.29
N LYS A 461 21.04 -8.53 -28.69
CA LYS A 461 22.24 -7.95 -29.31
C LYS A 461 21.96 -7.30 -30.65
N GLU A 462 21.13 -7.95 -31.48
CA GLU A 462 20.66 -7.37 -32.74
C GLU A 462 19.85 -6.10 -32.50
N TRP A 463 18.95 -6.10 -31.50
CA TRP A 463 18.17 -4.91 -31.14
C TRP A 463 19.04 -3.75 -30.64
N ILE A 464 20.11 -4.02 -29.90
CA ILE A 464 21.07 -2.98 -29.46
C ILE A 464 21.82 -2.40 -30.66
N ASN A 465 22.29 -3.24 -31.59
CA ASN A 465 23.04 -2.79 -32.77
C ASN A 465 22.18 -1.95 -33.73
N GLU A 466 20.92 -2.35 -33.90
CA GLU A 466 19.95 -1.68 -34.77
C GLU A 466 19.07 -0.66 -34.02
N ALA A 467 19.43 -0.28 -32.79
CA ALA A 467 18.61 0.56 -31.92
C ALA A 467 18.17 1.89 -32.57
N LYS A 468 18.98 2.44 -33.50
CA LYS A 468 18.67 3.67 -34.23
C LYS A 468 17.54 3.54 -35.26
N TYR A 469 17.22 2.31 -35.67
CA TYR A 469 16.23 2.01 -36.71
C TYR A 469 15.01 1.27 -36.16
N LEU A 470 15.05 0.86 -34.89
CA LEU A 470 13.97 0.19 -34.20
C LEU A 470 13.20 1.13 -33.29
N THR A 471 11.93 0.79 -33.07
CA THR A 471 11.12 1.41 -32.04
C THR A 471 10.87 0.47 -30.86
N ILE A 472 10.66 1.07 -29.69
CA ILE A 472 10.30 0.38 -28.46
C ILE A 472 9.01 -0.43 -28.66
N SER A 473 8.00 0.15 -29.33
CA SER A 473 6.73 -0.53 -29.63
C SER A 473 6.89 -1.75 -30.52
N GLU A 474 7.78 -1.72 -31.53
CA GLU A 474 8.08 -2.89 -32.37
C GLU A 474 8.72 -4.02 -31.54
N ILE A 475 9.72 -3.70 -30.71
CA ILE A 475 10.37 -4.70 -29.85
C ILE A 475 9.35 -5.28 -28.86
N ASN A 476 8.54 -4.43 -28.22
CA ASN A 476 7.49 -4.90 -27.30
C ASN A 476 6.46 -5.79 -28.00
N ALA A 477 6.12 -5.52 -29.26
CA ALA A 477 5.21 -6.38 -30.03
C ALA A 477 5.84 -7.78 -30.21
N MET A 478 7.11 -7.85 -30.63
CA MET A 478 7.85 -9.11 -30.80
C MET A 478 7.96 -9.93 -29.50
N VAL A 479 8.15 -9.26 -28.35
CA VAL A 479 8.25 -9.96 -27.05
C VAL A 479 6.89 -10.50 -26.59
N ASN A 480 5.80 -9.82 -26.89
CA ASN A 480 4.47 -10.13 -26.35
C ASN A 480 3.52 -10.83 -27.36
N GLU A 481 4.02 -11.34 -28.50
CA GLU A 481 3.17 -11.95 -29.56
C GLU A 481 2.32 -13.12 -29.08
N HIS A 482 2.81 -13.90 -28.11
CA HIS A 482 2.14 -15.10 -27.60
C HIS A 482 2.10 -15.11 -26.08
N SER A 483 1.03 -15.66 -25.50
CA SER A 483 0.94 -15.91 -24.06
C SER A 483 1.15 -17.40 -23.82
N ASP A 484 1.97 -17.76 -22.84
CA ASP A 484 2.21 -19.17 -22.51
C ASP A 484 1.01 -19.78 -21.76
N PHE A 485 0.47 -19.03 -20.78
CA PHE A 485 -0.62 -19.46 -19.91
C PHE A 485 -1.45 -18.26 -19.44
N GLU A 486 -2.75 -18.45 -19.34
CA GLU A 486 -3.70 -17.48 -18.76
C GLU A 486 -4.04 -17.85 -17.32
N ILE A 487 -4.06 -16.86 -16.44
CA ILE A 487 -4.40 -17.00 -15.01
C ILE A 487 -5.33 -15.86 -14.60
N THR A 488 -5.98 -16.00 -13.44
CA THR A 488 -6.70 -14.86 -12.84
C THR A 488 -5.69 -13.82 -12.34
N PRO A 489 -5.74 -12.56 -12.83
CA PRO A 489 -4.85 -11.51 -12.37
C PRO A 489 -5.18 -11.04 -10.95
N LEU A 490 -4.19 -10.50 -10.25
CA LEU A 490 -4.41 -9.75 -9.02
C LEU A 490 -4.83 -8.31 -9.32
N MET A 491 -5.93 -7.87 -8.68
CA MET A 491 -6.48 -6.54 -8.86
C MET A 491 -6.23 -5.67 -7.62
N PRO A 492 -5.55 -4.52 -7.75
CA PRO A 492 -5.36 -3.61 -6.63
C PRO A 492 -6.69 -3.00 -6.19
N THR A 493 -6.98 -3.01 -4.89
CA THR A 493 -8.25 -2.49 -4.34
C THR A 493 -7.99 -1.64 -3.10
N ARG A 494 -8.30 -0.35 -3.16
CA ARG A 494 -8.15 0.54 -1.98
C ARG A 494 -9.25 0.29 -0.96
N LEU A 495 -8.89 0.33 0.32
CA LEU A 495 -9.84 0.15 1.44
C LEU A 495 -10.98 1.18 1.45
N ALA A 496 -10.72 2.37 0.92
CA ALA A 496 -11.67 3.48 0.93
C ALA A 496 -12.79 3.36 -0.12
N VAL A 497 -12.65 2.46 -1.11
CA VAL A 497 -13.49 2.45 -2.32
C VAL A 497 -14.99 2.35 -2.02
N GLN A 498 -15.39 1.57 -1.02
CA GLN A 498 -16.78 1.40 -0.61
C GLN A 498 -17.42 2.73 -0.17
N TYR A 499 -16.76 3.46 0.73
CA TYR A 499 -17.26 4.72 1.26
C TYR A 499 -17.12 5.87 0.25
N GLU A 500 -16.08 5.86 -0.56
CA GLU A 500 -15.94 6.79 -1.68
C GLU A 500 -17.09 6.64 -2.69
N GLY A 501 -17.53 5.41 -2.97
CA GLY A 501 -18.70 5.15 -3.81
C GLY A 501 -19.99 5.74 -3.23
N LEU A 502 -20.22 5.59 -1.92
CA LEU A 502 -21.37 6.21 -1.25
C LEU A 502 -21.31 7.74 -1.34
N ARG A 503 -20.14 8.33 -1.14
CA ARG A 503 -19.94 9.79 -1.25
C ARG A 503 -20.19 10.28 -2.67
N ALA A 504 -19.67 9.58 -3.68
CA ALA A 504 -19.87 9.91 -5.09
C ALA A 504 -21.37 9.90 -5.46
N ALA A 505 -22.11 8.86 -5.07
CA ALA A 505 -23.56 8.79 -5.31
C ALA A 505 -24.33 9.94 -4.63
N ALA A 506 -23.95 10.30 -3.41
CA ALA A 506 -24.55 11.44 -2.70
C ALA A 506 -24.21 12.79 -3.35
N ASP A 507 -23.00 12.97 -3.87
CA ASP A 507 -22.62 14.17 -4.62
C ASP A 507 -23.38 14.28 -5.95
N GLU A 508 -23.59 13.17 -6.67
CA GLU A 508 -24.46 13.13 -7.86
C GLU A 508 -25.90 13.54 -7.53
N TYR A 509 -26.46 13.01 -6.43
CA TYR A 509 -27.78 13.42 -5.93
C TYR A 509 -27.82 14.93 -5.65
N LYS A 510 -26.81 15.47 -4.96
CA LYS A 510 -26.72 16.92 -4.70
C LYS A 510 -26.64 17.74 -5.98
N ASN A 511 -25.87 17.29 -6.96
CA ASN A 511 -25.78 17.98 -8.25
C ASN A 511 -27.13 18.01 -8.98
N LYS A 512 -27.96 16.96 -8.82
CA LYS A 512 -29.30 16.87 -9.42
C LYS A 512 -30.37 17.66 -8.67
N PHE A 513 -30.37 17.63 -7.33
CA PHE A 513 -31.45 18.18 -6.50
C PHE A 513 -31.09 19.45 -5.73
N GLY A 514 -29.83 19.89 -5.78
CA GLY A 514 -29.33 21.10 -5.13
C GLY A 514 -29.04 20.97 -3.62
N HIS A 515 -29.23 19.79 -3.03
CA HIS A 515 -28.97 19.51 -1.62
C HIS A 515 -28.54 18.05 -1.40
N TYR A 516 -27.82 17.75 -0.32
CA TYR A 516 -27.51 16.38 0.05
C TYR A 516 -28.78 15.58 0.46
N PRO A 517 -28.78 14.25 0.35
CA PRO A 517 -29.88 13.42 0.84
C PRO A 517 -30.09 13.62 2.35
N LYS A 518 -31.35 13.78 2.77
CA LYS A 518 -31.71 14.12 4.15
C LYS A 518 -32.41 12.96 4.83
N VAL A 519 -31.85 12.48 5.94
CA VAL A 519 -32.45 11.48 6.82
C VAL A 519 -33.12 12.19 7.99
N GLN A 520 -34.36 11.81 8.31
CA GLN A 520 -35.07 12.39 9.45
C GLN A 520 -34.61 11.74 10.75
N VAL A 521 -34.28 12.55 11.76
CA VAL A 521 -33.83 12.06 13.06
C VAL A 521 -34.72 12.64 14.16
N VAL A 522 -35.50 11.79 14.81
CA VAL A 522 -36.39 12.16 15.91
C VAL A 522 -35.63 12.06 17.21
N VAL A 523 -35.39 13.18 17.88
CA VAL A 523 -34.67 13.22 19.15
C VAL A 523 -35.62 13.14 20.34
N LEU A 524 -35.31 12.27 21.30
CA LEU A 524 -36.11 12.04 22.50
C LEU A 524 -35.34 12.45 23.77
N GLY A 525 -36.03 13.13 24.68
CA GLY A 525 -35.46 13.61 25.95
C GLY A 525 -34.69 14.92 25.82
N LYS A 526 -33.84 15.22 26.80
CA LYS A 526 -33.05 16.48 26.82
C LYS A 526 -31.80 16.37 25.97
N LEU A 527 -31.25 17.51 25.52
CA LEU A 527 -30.04 17.57 24.68
C LEU A 527 -28.88 16.72 25.21
N LEU A 528 -28.55 16.84 26.50
CA LEU A 528 -27.46 16.07 27.12
C LEU A 528 -27.67 14.54 27.07
N GLU A 529 -28.89 14.09 26.85
CA GLU A 529 -29.26 12.68 26.86
C GLU A 529 -29.13 12.03 25.48
N TYR A 530 -29.58 12.73 24.43
CA TYR A 530 -29.51 12.20 23.07
C TYR A 530 -28.24 12.62 22.32
N LYS A 531 -27.55 13.70 22.72
CA LYS A 531 -26.40 14.26 21.99
C LYS A 531 -25.30 13.24 21.66
N PRO A 532 -24.85 12.36 22.58
CA PRO A 532 -23.80 11.39 22.24
C PRO A 532 -24.21 10.41 21.14
N ARG A 533 -25.46 9.92 21.17
CA ARG A 533 -26.02 9.04 20.14
C ARG A 533 -26.23 9.80 18.83
N LEU A 534 -26.66 11.05 18.91
CA LEU A 534 -26.81 11.92 17.75
C LEU A 534 -25.46 12.22 17.07
N ASP A 535 -24.39 12.41 17.84
CA ASP A 535 -23.05 12.66 17.29
C ASP A 535 -22.48 11.42 16.60
N PHE A 536 -22.67 10.24 17.21
CA PHE A 536 -22.37 8.97 16.56
C PHE A 536 -23.12 8.82 15.24
N LEU A 537 -24.43 9.11 15.24
CA LEU A 537 -25.30 9.00 14.07
C LEU A 537 -24.92 10.00 12.97
N THR A 538 -24.72 11.28 13.30
CA THR A 538 -24.36 12.31 12.31
C THR A 538 -23.00 12.02 11.69
N GLY A 539 -22.02 11.55 12.46
CA GLY A 539 -20.75 11.05 11.94
C GLY A 539 -20.90 9.78 11.09
N MET A 540 -21.91 8.94 11.35
CA MET A 540 -22.29 7.82 10.48
C MET A 540 -22.82 8.29 9.14
N LEU A 541 -23.85 9.14 9.16
CA LEU A 541 -24.53 9.64 7.97
C LEU A 541 -23.59 10.47 7.07
N SER A 542 -22.68 11.24 7.66
CA SER A 542 -21.69 12.04 6.93
C SER A 542 -20.77 11.18 6.06
N ALA A 543 -20.39 9.98 6.53
CA ALA A 543 -19.59 9.03 5.76
C ALA A 543 -20.34 8.50 4.51
N GLY A 544 -21.67 8.45 4.57
CA GLY A 544 -22.54 8.16 3.42
C GLY A 544 -23.00 9.40 2.65
N GLY A 545 -22.46 10.59 2.95
CA GLY A 545 -22.86 11.84 2.32
C GLY A 545 -24.31 12.26 2.56
N MET A 546 -24.89 11.88 3.69
CA MET A 546 -26.26 12.24 4.08
C MET A 546 -26.28 13.25 5.23
N GLU A 547 -27.27 14.13 5.23
CA GLU A 547 -27.52 15.11 6.29
C GLU A 547 -28.64 14.64 7.24
N ALA A 548 -28.46 14.91 8.54
CA ALA A 548 -29.51 14.67 9.53
C ALA A 548 -30.45 15.87 9.63
N SER A 549 -31.75 15.64 9.38
CA SER A 549 -32.82 16.60 9.67
C SER A 549 -33.40 16.31 11.05
N ILE A 550 -33.02 17.13 12.04
CA ILE A 550 -33.43 16.92 13.44
C ILE A 550 -34.88 17.35 13.64
N LEU A 551 -35.68 16.46 14.21
CA LEU A 551 -37.09 16.66 14.51
C LEU A 551 -37.40 16.34 15.97
N THR A 552 -38.34 17.08 16.54
CA THR A 552 -39.02 16.71 17.79
C THR A 552 -40.20 15.77 17.49
N PRO A 553 -40.71 15.01 18.48
CA PRO A 553 -41.89 14.16 18.31
C PRO A 553 -43.12 14.91 17.75
N ASP A 554 -43.30 16.18 18.10
CA ASP A 554 -44.42 16.98 17.57
C ASP A 554 -44.22 17.38 16.12
N GLN A 555 -42.97 17.69 15.72
CA GLN A 555 -42.65 17.99 14.32
C GLN A 555 -42.77 16.76 13.41
N LEU A 556 -42.58 15.55 13.95
CA LEU A 556 -42.73 14.29 13.22
C LEU A 556 -44.14 14.14 12.63
N LYS A 557 -45.19 14.53 13.37
CA LYS A 557 -46.60 14.42 12.94
C LYS A 557 -46.91 15.20 11.66
N THR A 558 -46.11 16.22 11.36
CA THR A 558 -46.27 17.09 10.19
C THR A 558 -45.21 16.85 9.12
N ALA A 559 -44.29 15.92 9.34
CA ALA A 559 -43.19 15.63 8.43
C ALA A 559 -43.67 14.83 7.20
N SER A 560 -43.01 15.01 6.06
CA SER A 560 -43.36 14.27 4.85
C SER A 560 -43.16 12.77 5.05
N PRO A 561 -44.20 11.94 4.80
CA PRO A 561 -44.05 10.48 4.78
C PRO A 561 -43.16 10.09 3.60
N GLN A 562 -42.41 8.98 3.73
CA GLN A 562 -41.52 8.35 2.72
C GLN A 562 -40.01 8.53 2.93
N LYS A 563 -39.55 9.19 4.01
CA LYS A 563 -38.11 9.22 4.33
C LYS A 563 -37.78 8.18 5.40
N PRO A 564 -36.56 7.60 5.38
CA PRO A 564 -36.08 6.85 6.53
C PRO A 564 -36.04 7.77 7.75
N ILE A 565 -36.61 7.27 8.86
CA ILE A 565 -36.71 7.97 10.15
C ILE A 565 -35.85 7.22 11.16
N ILE A 566 -34.99 7.94 11.87
CA ILE A 566 -34.14 7.39 12.93
C ILE A 566 -34.57 7.95 14.28
N VAL A 567 -34.92 7.08 15.22
CA VAL A 567 -35.32 7.49 16.57
C VAL A 567 -34.11 7.47 17.51
N CYS A 568 -33.78 8.63 18.09
CA CYS A 568 -32.56 8.87 18.85
C CYS A 568 -32.84 9.40 20.27
N GLY A 569 -32.54 8.60 21.28
CA GLY A 569 -32.73 8.94 22.69
C GLY A 569 -32.03 7.95 23.60
N LYS A 570 -32.21 8.06 24.92
CA LYS A 570 -31.82 7.00 25.86
C LYS A 570 -32.82 5.85 25.82
N ASP A 571 -32.41 4.68 26.29
CA ASP A 571 -33.24 3.46 26.24
C ASP A 571 -34.59 3.63 26.97
N ALA A 572 -34.60 4.30 28.12
CA ALA A 572 -35.83 4.61 28.85
C ALA A 572 -36.81 5.50 28.06
N ALA A 573 -36.31 6.38 27.18
CA ALA A 573 -37.17 7.25 26.38
C ALA A 573 -37.92 6.47 25.27
N TYR A 574 -37.38 5.33 24.84
CA TYR A 574 -38.01 4.48 23.82
C TYR A 574 -39.22 3.71 24.37
N GLU A 575 -39.30 3.48 25.68
CA GLU A 575 -40.46 2.83 26.29
C GLU A 575 -41.70 3.72 26.28
N SER A 576 -41.48 5.04 26.43
CA SER A 576 -42.54 6.05 26.41
C SER A 576 -42.90 6.58 25.03
N PHE A 577 -42.15 6.21 23.99
CA PHE A 577 -42.35 6.72 22.63
C PHE A 577 -43.38 5.88 21.87
N ASP A 578 -44.40 6.54 21.35
CA ASP A 578 -45.42 5.91 20.52
C ASP A 578 -44.94 5.81 19.07
N PHE A 579 -44.42 4.64 18.70
CA PHE A 579 -43.94 4.34 17.34
C PHE A 579 -45.06 4.33 16.29
N GLY A 580 -46.34 4.27 16.70
CA GLY A 580 -47.48 4.39 15.78
C GLY A 580 -47.60 5.78 15.14
N GLN A 581 -46.89 6.78 15.66
CA GLN A 581 -46.83 8.13 15.08
C GLN A 581 -45.91 8.23 13.85
N ILE A 582 -45.13 7.18 13.56
CA ILE A 582 -44.33 7.11 12.34
C ILE A 582 -45.28 6.86 11.17
N SER A 583 -45.28 7.79 10.21
CA SER A 583 -46.23 7.78 9.11
C SER A 583 -46.14 6.50 8.26
N GLU A 584 -47.31 5.98 7.88
CA GLU A 584 -47.47 4.79 7.04
C GLU A 584 -46.66 4.93 5.73
N GLY A 585 -45.82 3.93 5.43
CA GLY A 585 -44.89 3.95 4.29
C GLY A 585 -43.49 4.51 4.57
N SER A 586 -43.18 4.94 5.80
CA SER A 586 -41.81 5.31 6.20
C SER A 586 -41.08 4.15 6.86
N ILE A 587 -39.76 4.08 6.68
CA ILE A 587 -38.92 3.01 7.24
C ILE A 587 -38.24 3.54 8.51
N ALA A 588 -38.48 2.89 9.64
CA ALA A 588 -37.97 3.32 10.94
C ALA A 588 -36.68 2.57 11.34
N TYR A 589 -35.71 3.30 11.88
CA TYR A 589 -34.49 2.78 12.50
C TYR A 589 -34.38 3.27 13.94
N LEU A 590 -33.64 2.53 14.78
CA LEU A 590 -33.48 2.86 16.19
C LEU A 590 -32.00 2.82 16.59
N ILE A 591 -31.47 3.89 17.18
CA ILE A 591 -30.10 3.86 17.71
C ILE A 591 -30.04 3.18 19.08
N GLY A 592 -29.28 2.10 19.20
CA GLY A 592 -29.25 1.25 20.39
C GLY A 592 -29.15 -0.23 20.04
N ARG A 593 -29.32 -1.11 21.03
CA ARG A 593 -29.33 -2.56 20.83
C ARG A 593 -30.62 -3.13 21.40
N TYR A 594 -31.42 -3.72 20.53
CA TYR A 594 -32.68 -4.38 20.88
C TYR A 594 -32.79 -5.73 20.17
N GLU A 595 -33.51 -6.66 20.78
CA GLU A 595 -33.79 -7.96 20.19
C GLU A 595 -34.77 -7.82 19.01
N LYS A 596 -34.66 -8.73 18.05
CA LYS A 596 -35.43 -8.71 16.80
C LYS A 596 -36.94 -8.68 17.04
N ASP A 597 -37.44 -9.45 18.01
CA ASP A 597 -38.85 -9.49 18.38
C ASP A 597 -39.41 -8.13 18.84
N VAL A 598 -38.56 -7.30 19.47
CA VAL A 598 -38.93 -5.95 19.90
C VAL A 598 -39.01 -5.00 18.71
N LEU A 599 -38.11 -5.17 17.73
CA LEU A 599 -38.10 -4.38 16.50
C LEU A 599 -39.30 -4.69 15.63
N GLU A 600 -39.62 -5.97 15.43
CA GLU A 600 -40.76 -6.43 14.62
C GLU A 600 -42.09 -5.92 15.20
N LYS A 601 -42.29 -6.00 16.53
CA LYS A 601 -43.48 -5.45 17.22
C LYS A 601 -43.65 -3.94 17.07
N ARG A 602 -42.56 -3.22 16.83
CA ARG A 602 -42.55 -1.75 16.71
C ARG A 602 -42.42 -1.28 15.26
N HIS A 603 -42.47 -2.20 14.29
CA HIS A 603 -42.25 -1.91 12.86
C HIS A 603 -40.92 -1.17 12.59
N ILE A 604 -39.87 -1.55 13.33
CA ILE A 604 -38.52 -1.00 13.18
C ILE A 604 -37.71 -1.96 12.31
N GLU A 605 -37.06 -1.41 11.28
CA GLU A 605 -36.27 -2.16 10.31
C GLU A 605 -34.97 -2.71 10.91
N GLU A 606 -34.20 -1.86 11.58
CA GLU A 606 -32.88 -2.22 12.07
C GLU A 606 -32.41 -1.30 13.22
N CYS A 607 -31.56 -1.84 14.09
CA CYS A 607 -30.86 -1.09 15.12
C CYS A 607 -29.51 -0.54 14.63
N ILE A 608 -29.24 0.72 14.94
CA ILE A 608 -27.96 1.38 14.69
C ILE A 608 -27.11 1.29 15.97
N HIS A 609 -25.97 0.60 15.93
CA HIS A 609 -25.10 0.43 17.09
C HIS A 609 -23.62 0.25 16.74
N HIS A 610 -22.75 0.37 17.76
CA HIS A 610 -21.34 0.02 17.60
C HIS A 610 -21.15 -1.44 17.17
N GLY A 611 -20.31 -1.65 16.16
CA GLY A 611 -19.97 -2.97 15.60
C GLY A 611 -20.92 -3.50 14.52
N MET A 612 -21.96 -2.75 14.16
CA MET A 612 -22.79 -3.08 12.98
C MET A 612 -22.01 -2.88 11.68
N ASP A 613 -22.51 -3.46 10.58
CA ASP A 613 -22.04 -3.11 9.24
C ASP A 613 -22.58 -1.73 8.85
N VAL A 614 -21.75 -0.71 9.04
CA VAL A 614 -22.10 0.68 8.78
C VAL A 614 -22.22 0.93 7.28
N TYR A 615 -21.38 0.32 6.46
CA TYR A 615 -21.44 0.48 5.01
C TYR A 615 -22.77 -0.05 4.45
N ALA A 616 -23.17 -1.26 4.83
CA ALA A 616 -24.43 -1.86 4.37
C ALA A 616 -25.64 -1.03 4.80
N CYS A 617 -25.65 -0.55 6.06
CA CYS A 617 -26.71 0.32 6.57
C CYS A 617 -26.82 1.63 5.79
N LEU A 618 -25.69 2.30 5.51
CA LEU A 618 -25.66 3.55 4.73
C LEU A 618 -26.09 3.32 3.27
N LYS A 619 -25.62 2.24 2.63
CA LYS A 619 -26.04 1.87 1.26
C LYS A 619 -27.55 1.66 1.19
N LYS A 620 -28.12 0.94 2.17
CA LYS A 620 -29.57 0.71 2.27
C LYS A 620 -30.35 2.01 2.43
N MET A 621 -29.89 2.93 3.29
CA MET A 621 -30.52 4.25 3.43
C MET A 621 -30.44 5.09 2.16
N GLN A 622 -29.32 5.05 1.42
CA GLN A 622 -29.20 5.73 0.14
C GLN A 622 -30.20 5.20 -0.91
N LEU A 623 -30.39 3.87 -0.98
CA LEU A 623 -31.40 3.26 -1.86
C LEU A 623 -32.82 3.73 -1.49
N GLN A 624 -33.15 3.77 -0.19
CA GLN A 624 -34.44 4.25 0.31
C GLN A 624 -34.70 5.74 0.01
N LEU A 625 -33.64 6.53 -0.11
CA LEU A 625 -33.71 7.95 -0.46
C LEU A 625 -33.65 8.21 -1.98
N GLY A 626 -33.55 7.17 -2.81
CA GLY A 626 -33.45 7.30 -4.26
C GLY A 626 -32.12 7.90 -4.74
N VAL A 627 -31.03 7.69 -3.98
CA VAL A 627 -29.68 8.19 -4.31
C VAL A 627 -29.00 7.33 -5.35
N ALA A 628 -29.15 6.01 -5.28
CA ALA A 628 -28.58 5.05 -6.21
C ALA A 628 -29.68 4.17 -6.85
N SER A 629 -29.51 3.78 -8.12
CA SER A 629 -30.28 2.69 -8.74
C SER A 629 -29.62 1.34 -8.40
N ASN A 630 -30.39 0.24 -8.37
CA ASN A 630 -29.89 -1.10 -8.02
C ASN A 630 -28.75 -1.63 -8.93
N ASP A 631 -28.44 -0.95 -10.04
CA ASP A 631 -27.58 -1.46 -11.13
C ASP A 631 -26.17 -0.83 -11.18
N SER A 632 -25.74 -0.09 -10.15
CA SER A 632 -24.38 0.49 -10.09
C SER A 632 -23.53 -0.20 -9.03
N ASN A 633 -22.99 -1.38 -9.38
CA ASN A 633 -21.92 -2.06 -8.65
C ASN A 633 -20.62 -1.96 -9.44
#